data_AF-A0A4U8UC04-F1
#
_entry.id   AF-A0A4U8UC04-F1
#
_cell.length_a   1.000
_cell.length_b   1.000
_cell.length_c   1.000
_cell.angle_alpha   90.00
_cell.angle_beta   90.00
_cell.angle_gamma   90.00
#
_symmetry.space_group_name_H-M   'P 1'
#
loop_
_entity.id
_entity.type
_entity.pdbx_description
1 polymer ?
#
loop_
_entity_poly.entity_id
_entity_poly.type
_entity_poly.pdbx_seq_one_letter_code
_entity_poly.pdbx_strand_id
1 'polypeptide(L)'
;MRCIKNPHTQVSTEIELQNLSQKIVEIAINAIALRNEPTPYEILFDAILAHITSSGFIFSDDCDGDIKTALNKHIDKIFTIRQDKETKAGNLWWFKEPREYIKHPDIPLSQRVDRLVLQVLKENALVGLDDMLNVVYKNFPNGLTPDESSILKSLKKFATKSSNAWVYNPNALESKNATKHTLYISYLAKIGKKLGFDIFIGKREQRENIDNKKLSDYANIFELSFITDDFTRQRALYIDILFIKDKSIHYAFEIENSTNIIEALHRNSVLESSIPKFIVIPNDREEELLGKKEPLFVESIKKNHWQYLLYSDIDKLVKVKYPRLEQFAKDIV
;
A
#
# COMPACT_ATOMS: atom_id res chain seq x y z
N MET A 1 -41.34 -41.87 -27.17
CA MET A 1 -40.06 -41.80 -26.44
C MET A 1 -40.06 -40.55 -25.57
N ARG A 2 -40.20 -40.70 -24.25
CA ARG A 2 -39.98 -39.59 -23.30
C ARG A 2 -38.48 -39.54 -23.02
N CYS A 3 -37.82 -38.43 -23.35
CA CYS A 3 -36.44 -38.19 -22.95
C CYS A 3 -36.39 -38.15 -21.42
N ILE A 4 -35.84 -39.21 -20.83
CA ILE A 4 -35.47 -39.25 -19.42
C ILE A 4 -34.18 -38.43 -19.33
N LYS A 5 -34.26 -37.19 -18.84
CA LYS A 5 -33.06 -36.47 -18.40
C LYS A 5 -32.49 -37.26 -17.23
N ASN A 6 -31.29 -37.78 -17.39
CA ASN A 6 -30.63 -38.60 -16.39
C ASN A 6 -30.20 -37.69 -15.21
N PRO A 7 -30.76 -37.83 -14.01
CA PRO A 7 -30.49 -36.93 -12.88
C PRO A 7 -29.01 -36.92 -12.47
N HIS A 8 -28.28 -38.02 -12.69
CA HIS A 8 -26.84 -38.08 -12.44
C HIS A 8 -26.01 -37.14 -13.31
N THR A 9 -26.45 -36.88 -14.55
CA THR A 9 -25.75 -35.98 -15.48
C THR A 9 -26.03 -34.52 -15.16
N GLN A 10 -27.24 -34.18 -14.68
CA GLN A 10 -27.54 -32.80 -14.25
C GLN A 10 -26.80 -32.43 -12.96
N VAL A 11 -26.70 -33.35 -12.01
CA VAL A 11 -26.00 -33.12 -10.74
C VAL A 11 -24.49 -32.94 -10.96
N SER A 12 -23.86 -33.71 -11.87
CA SER A 12 -22.43 -33.52 -12.18
C SER A 12 -22.16 -32.17 -12.83
N THR A 13 -23.02 -31.73 -13.76
CA THR A 13 -22.86 -30.43 -14.43
C THR A 13 -23.11 -29.24 -13.48
N GLU A 14 -24.06 -29.36 -12.55
CA GLU A 14 -24.30 -28.33 -11.53
C GLU A 14 -23.12 -28.19 -10.56
N ILE A 15 -22.52 -29.31 -10.13
CA ILE A 15 -21.32 -29.32 -9.28
C ILE A 15 -20.12 -28.70 -10.01
N GLU A 16 -19.91 -29.05 -11.28
CA GLU A 16 -18.83 -28.48 -12.12
C GLU A 16 -18.99 -26.97 -12.31
N LEU A 17 -20.21 -26.49 -12.59
CA LEU A 17 -20.51 -25.07 -12.70
C LEU A 17 -20.34 -24.32 -11.38
N GLN A 18 -20.71 -24.94 -10.25
CA GLN A 18 -20.51 -24.37 -8.93
C GLN A 18 -19.00 -24.27 -8.59
N ASN A 19 -18.22 -25.28 -8.94
CA ASN A 19 -16.77 -25.29 -8.78
C ASN A 19 -16.09 -24.21 -9.64
N LEU A 20 -16.50 -24.08 -10.92
CA LEU A 20 -16.01 -23.03 -11.80
C LEU A 20 -16.34 -21.64 -11.24
N SER A 21 -17.59 -21.41 -10.84
CA SER A 21 -18.02 -20.12 -10.28
C SER A 21 -17.25 -19.75 -9.02
N GLN A 22 -17.01 -20.71 -8.12
CA GLN A 22 -16.21 -20.49 -6.91
C GLN A 22 -14.77 -20.14 -7.27
N LYS A 23 -14.18 -20.84 -8.26
CA LYS A 23 -12.82 -20.60 -8.69
C LYS A 23 -12.65 -19.22 -9.34
N ILE A 24 -13.60 -18.80 -10.17
CA ILE A 24 -13.65 -17.46 -10.77
C ILE A 24 -13.61 -16.37 -9.68
N VAL A 25 -14.45 -16.50 -8.65
CA VAL A 25 -14.51 -15.52 -7.55
C VAL A 25 -13.21 -15.51 -6.75
N GLU A 26 -12.60 -16.66 -6.48
CA GLU A 26 -11.30 -16.77 -5.79
C GLU A 26 -10.20 -16.02 -6.57
N ILE A 27 -10.11 -16.23 -7.88
CA ILE A 27 -9.12 -15.57 -8.74
C ILE A 27 -9.35 -14.06 -8.76
N ALA A 28 -10.60 -13.61 -8.86
CA ALA A 28 -10.94 -12.18 -8.82
C ALA A 28 -10.56 -11.52 -7.48
N ILE A 29 -10.84 -12.19 -6.36
CA ILE A 29 -10.42 -11.74 -5.02
C ILE A 29 -8.89 -11.60 -5.00
N ASN A 30 -8.15 -12.62 -5.45
CA ASN A 30 -6.70 -12.57 -5.46
C ASN A 30 -6.15 -11.45 -6.35
N ALA A 31 -6.73 -11.25 -7.54
CA ALA A 31 -6.31 -10.19 -8.47
C ALA A 31 -6.51 -8.79 -7.87
N ILE A 32 -7.67 -8.51 -7.29
CA ILE A 32 -7.96 -7.22 -6.63
C ILE A 32 -7.07 -7.04 -5.40
N ALA A 33 -6.90 -8.09 -4.58
CA ALA A 33 -6.10 -8.02 -3.36
C ALA A 33 -4.62 -7.76 -3.64
N LEU A 34 -4.04 -8.40 -4.65
CA LEU A 34 -2.64 -8.19 -5.05
C LEU A 34 -2.39 -6.78 -5.62
N ARG A 35 -3.40 -6.17 -6.24
CA ARG A 35 -3.33 -4.78 -6.69
C ARG A 35 -3.52 -3.79 -5.55
N ASN A 36 -4.35 -4.13 -4.56
CA ASN A 36 -4.73 -3.26 -3.45
C ASN A 36 -5.27 -1.89 -3.94
N GLU A 37 -6.04 -1.90 -5.03
CA GLU A 37 -6.76 -0.73 -5.55
C GLU A 37 -7.95 -1.16 -6.41
N PRO A 38 -8.97 -0.29 -6.61
CA PRO A 38 -10.08 -0.56 -7.51
C PRO A 38 -9.59 -0.99 -8.89
N THR A 39 -10.13 -2.11 -9.38
CA THR A 39 -9.56 -2.81 -10.54
C THR A 39 -10.58 -2.90 -11.69
N PRO A 40 -10.22 -2.54 -12.93
CA PRO A 40 -11.08 -2.69 -14.09
C PRO A 40 -11.48 -4.15 -14.35
N TYR A 41 -12.69 -4.36 -14.90
CA TYR A 41 -13.17 -5.69 -15.27
C TYR A 41 -12.23 -6.42 -16.23
N GLU A 42 -11.65 -5.72 -17.22
CA GLU A 42 -10.73 -6.31 -18.21
C GLU A 42 -9.53 -7.00 -17.54
N ILE A 43 -8.96 -6.38 -16.50
CA ILE A 43 -7.85 -6.98 -15.74
C ILE A 43 -8.30 -8.24 -15.01
N LEU A 44 -9.53 -8.25 -14.47
CA LEU A 44 -10.09 -9.45 -13.83
C LEU A 44 -10.34 -10.54 -14.87
N PHE A 45 -10.95 -10.19 -16.00
CA PHE A 45 -11.23 -11.09 -17.10
C PHE A 45 -9.96 -11.80 -17.57
N ASP A 46 -8.90 -11.06 -17.86
CA ASP A 46 -7.62 -11.61 -18.32
C ASP A 46 -6.98 -12.54 -17.28
N ALA A 47 -6.98 -12.14 -16.01
CA ALA A 47 -6.44 -12.96 -14.93
C ALA A 47 -7.22 -14.27 -14.74
N ILE A 48 -8.55 -14.21 -14.81
CA ILE A 48 -9.44 -15.35 -14.69
C ILE A 48 -9.28 -16.27 -15.91
N LEU A 49 -9.31 -15.73 -17.12
CA LEU A 49 -9.14 -16.48 -18.36
C LEU A 49 -7.82 -17.26 -18.36
N ALA A 50 -6.70 -16.57 -18.05
CA ALA A 50 -5.38 -17.20 -18.01
C ALA A 50 -5.29 -18.32 -16.95
N HIS A 51 -5.87 -18.13 -15.76
CA HIS A 51 -5.80 -19.13 -14.70
C HIS A 51 -6.74 -20.33 -14.95
N ILE A 52 -7.97 -20.09 -15.39
CA ILE A 52 -8.95 -21.14 -15.66
C ILE A 52 -8.46 -22.05 -16.79
N THR A 53 -7.98 -21.46 -17.90
CA THR A 53 -7.47 -22.22 -19.05
C THR A 53 -6.24 -23.05 -18.72
N SER A 54 -5.35 -22.55 -17.85
CA SER A 54 -4.18 -23.30 -17.40
C SER A 54 -4.47 -24.34 -16.32
N SER A 55 -5.59 -24.23 -15.61
CA SER A 55 -5.98 -25.12 -14.51
C SER A 55 -6.88 -26.29 -14.94
N GLY A 56 -7.17 -26.43 -16.24
CA GLY A 56 -7.99 -27.50 -16.80
C GLY A 56 -9.51 -27.36 -16.58
N PHE A 57 -9.96 -26.21 -16.06
CA PHE A 57 -11.37 -25.87 -15.99
C PHE A 57 -11.86 -25.39 -17.37
N ILE A 58 -13.12 -25.68 -17.68
CA ILE A 58 -13.72 -25.39 -18.99
C ILE A 58 -14.87 -24.40 -18.79
N PHE A 59 -14.81 -23.27 -19.50
CA PHE A 59 -15.94 -22.35 -19.62
C PHE A 59 -17.04 -22.96 -20.49
N SER A 60 -18.25 -22.43 -20.37
CA SER A 60 -19.27 -22.62 -21.40
C SER A 60 -18.85 -21.95 -22.73
N ASP A 61 -19.72 -22.05 -23.73
CA ASP A 61 -19.54 -21.37 -25.02
C ASP A 61 -19.50 -19.82 -24.90
N ASP A 62 -19.91 -19.26 -23.74
CA ASP A 62 -19.82 -17.84 -23.41
C ASP A 62 -18.99 -17.59 -22.14
N CYS A 63 -17.67 -17.52 -22.30
CA CYS A 63 -16.75 -17.31 -21.18
C CYS A 63 -16.95 -15.95 -20.47
N ASP A 64 -17.27 -14.89 -21.21
CA ASP A 64 -17.53 -13.56 -20.63
C ASP A 64 -18.82 -13.58 -19.79
N GLY A 65 -19.86 -14.25 -20.29
CA GLY A 65 -21.10 -14.50 -19.58
C GLY A 65 -20.91 -15.28 -18.29
N ASP A 66 -20.09 -16.34 -18.29
CA ASP A 66 -19.78 -17.14 -17.10
C ASP A 66 -19.09 -16.29 -16.03
N ILE A 67 -18.06 -15.52 -16.43
CA ILE A 67 -17.31 -14.66 -15.50
C ILE A 67 -18.21 -13.59 -14.92
N LYS A 68 -18.99 -12.88 -15.76
CA LYS A 68 -19.93 -11.85 -15.30
C LYS A 68 -20.97 -12.44 -14.34
N THR A 69 -21.53 -13.60 -14.69
CA THR A 69 -22.54 -14.26 -13.86
C THR A 69 -21.98 -14.68 -12.50
N ALA A 70 -20.76 -15.25 -12.47
CA ALA A 70 -20.09 -15.61 -11.22
C ALA A 70 -19.83 -14.37 -10.35
N LEU A 71 -19.22 -13.32 -10.90
CA LEU A 71 -18.87 -12.11 -10.12
C LEU A 71 -20.09 -11.32 -9.66
N ASN A 72 -21.11 -11.15 -10.53
CA ASN A 72 -22.30 -10.36 -10.22
C ASN A 72 -23.11 -10.93 -9.04
N LYS A 73 -23.11 -12.26 -8.83
CA LYS A 73 -23.76 -12.91 -7.67
C LYS A 73 -23.20 -12.48 -6.31
N HIS A 74 -21.99 -11.91 -6.31
CA HIS A 74 -21.25 -11.47 -5.13
C HIS A 74 -21.14 -9.95 -4.99
N ILE A 75 -21.81 -9.17 -5.85
CA ILE A 75 -21.99 -7.73 -5.63
C ILE A 75 -22.77 -7.50 -4.33
N ASP A 76 -22.39 -6.47 -3.57
CA ASP A 76 -22.90 -6.10 -2.25
C ASP A 76 -22.64 -7.12 -1.12
N LYS A 77 -22.07 -8.28 -1.44
CA LYS A 77 -21.59 -9.29 -0.49
C LYS A 77 -20.08 -9.20 -0.31
N ILE A 78 -19.35 -9.33 -1.42
CA ILE A 78 -17.88 -9.28 -1.47
C ILE A 78 -17.45 -8.03 -2.22
N PHE A 79 -18.07 -7.78 -3.38
CA PHE A 79 -17.64 -6.72 -4.29
C PHE A 79 -18.54 -5.48 -4.22
N THR A 80 -17.92 -4.34 -4.48
CA THR A 80 -18.59 -3.07 -4.81
C THR A 80 -18.11 -2.62 -6.17
N ILE A 81 -18.98 -1.94 -6.91
CA ILE A 81 -18.65 -1.39 -8.22
C ILE A 81 -18.73 0.13 -8.14
N ARG A 82 -17.70 0.81 -8.65
CA ARG A 82 -17.69 2.27 -8.80
C ARG A 82 -17.43 2.62 -10.26
N GLN A 83 -18.10 3.65 -10.76
CA GLN A 83 -17.76 4.20 -12.08
C GLN A 83 -16.48 5.01 -11.97
N ASP A 84 -15.53 4.74 -12.85
CA ASP A 84 -14.42 5.65 -13.06
C ASP A 84 -14.91 6.88 -13.83
N LYS A 85 -14.79 8.07 -13.23
CA LYS A 85 -15.14 9.34 -13.88
C LYS A 85 -13.96 9.91 -14.68
N GLU A 86 -12.75 9.43 -14.44
CA GLU A 86 -11.51 9.98 -15.02
C GLU A 86 -10.99 9.15 -16.20
N THR A 87 -11.29 7.85 -16.27
CA THR A 87 -10.85 6.98 -17.36
C THR A 87 -12.02 6.35 -18.12
N LYS A 88 -11.78 5.96 -19.38
CA LYS A 88 -12.72 5.16 -20.18
C LYS A 88 -12.72 3.66 -19.77
N ALA A 89 -12.03 3.27 -18.69
CA ALA A 89 -11.86 1.88 -18.28
C ALA A 89 -13.14 1.23 -17.71
N GLY A 90 -14.24 1.99 -17.61
CA GLY A 90 -15.55 1.48 -17.22
C GLY A 90 -15.70 1.29 -15.71
N ASN A 91 -16.38 0.21 -15.33
CA ASN A 91 -16.70 -0.11 -13.93
C ASN A 91 -15.48 -0.69 -13.21
N LEU A 92 -15.10 -0.07 -12.09
CA LEU A 92 -14.03 -0.52 -11.20
C LEU A 92 -14.60 -1.40 -10.09
N TRP A 93 -14.02 -2.58 -9.94
CA TRP A 93 -14.35 -3.56 -8.92
C TRP A 93 -13.48 -3.37 -7.69
N TRP A 94 -14.10 -3.38 -6.52
CA TRP A 94 -13.43 -3.26 -5.23
C TRP A 94 -14.10 -4.12 -4.17
N PHE A 95 -13.48 -4.29 -3.00
CA PHE A 95 -14.10 -5.01 -1.89
C PHE A 95 -15.06 -4.13 -1.11
N LYS A 96 -16.14 -4.74 -0.62
CA LYS A 96 -17.01 -4.15 0.41
C LYS A 96 -16.25 -4.02 1.73
N GLU A 97 -15.56 -5.09 2.12
CA GLU A 97 -14.70 -5.15 3.31
C GLU A 97 -13.26 -5.49 2.91
N PRO A 98 -12.45 -4.51 2.44
CA PRO A 98 -11.09 -4.78 1.95
C PRO A 98 -10.19 -5.50 2.96
N ARG A 99 -10.42 -5.31 4.25
CA ARG A 99 -9.60 -5.88 5.33
C ARG A 99 -9.66 -7.41 5.40
N GLU A 100 -10.76 -8.02 4.95
CA GLU A 100 -10.90 -9.48 4.96
C GLU A 100 -10.02 -10.15 3.90
N TYR A 101 -9.77 -9.45 2.79
CA TYR A 101 -9.13 -10.03 1.60
C TYR A 101 -7.70 -9.52 1.37
N ILE A 102 -7.37 -8.30 1.82
CA ILE A 102 -6.06 -7.67 1.57
C ILE A 102 -5.12 -7.89 2.75
N LYS A 103 -4.37 -9.00 2.68
CA LYS A 103 -3.28 -9.29 3.63
C LYS A 103 -1.99 -8.59 3.23
N HIS A 104 -1.61 -8.73 1.96
CA HIS A 104 -0.48 -8.07 1.31
C HIS A 104 -0.80 -7.88 -0.18
N PRO A 105 -0.22 -6.88 -0.87
CA PRO A 105 0.67 -5.82 -0.36
C PRO A 105 -0.07 -4.77 0.48
N ASP A 106 0.68 -4.02 1.30
CA ASP A 106 0.11 -3.09 2.29
C ASP A 106 -0.22 -1.70 1.72
N ILE A 107 0.24 -1.41 0.50
CA ILE A 107 -0.09 -0.19 -0.26
C ILE A 107 -0.57 -0.53 -1.68
N PRO A 108 -1.37 0.36 -2.30
CA PRO A 108 -1.83 0.24 -3.69
C PRO A 108 -0.72 0.02 -4.72
N LEU A 109 -1.04 -0.64 -5.82
CA LEU A 109 -0.16 -0.81 -6.96
C LEU A 109 0.32 0.53 -7.52
N SER A 110 -0.59 1.50 -7.70
CA SER A 110 -0.26 2.86 -8.14
C SER A 110 0.83 3.52 -7.29
N GLN A 111 0.76 3.40 -5.96
CA GLN A 111 1.80 3.91 -5.06
C GLN A 111 3.12 3.13 -5.20
N ARG A 112 3.08 1.81 -5.41
CA ARG A 112 4.29 1.00 -5.67
C ARG A 112 4.96 1.39 -6.98
N VAL A 113 4.17 1.70 -8.01
CA VAL A 113 4.66 2.23 -9.30
C VAL A 113 5.31 3.60 -9.07
N ASP A 114 4.67 4.51 -8.33
CA ASP A 114 5.25 5.82 -7.99
C ASP A 114 6.62 5.69 -7.30
N ARG A 115 6.74 4.78 -6.33
CA ARG A 115 8.00 4.53 -5.64
C ARG A 115 9.09 4.00 -6.57
N LEU A 116 8.74 3.08 -7.48
CA LEU A 116 9.71 2.55 -8.46
C LEU A 116 10.14 3.64 -9.45
N VAL A 117 9.19 4.41 -9.99
CA VAL A 117 9.46 5.51 -10.91
C VAL A 117 10.37 6.54 -10.27
N LEU A 118 10.07 6.98 -9.05
CA LEU A 118 10.90 7.91 -8.30
C LEU A 118 12.31 7.37 -8.07
N GLN A 119 12.44 6.09 -7.70
CA GLN A 119 13.75 5.46 -7.51
C GLN A 119 14.59 5.49 -8.79
N VAL A 120 14.02 5.03 -9.91
CA VAL A 120 14.73 5.01 -11.21
C VAL A 120 15.14 6.42 -11.62
N LEU A 121 14.28 7.42 -11.42
CA LEU A 121 14.59 8.82 -11.70
C LEU A 121 15.73 9.37 -10.82
N LYS A 122 15.79 9.01 -9.53
CA LYS A 122 16.88 9.44 -8.63
C LYS A 122 18.23 8.80 -8.99
N GLU A 123 18.21 7.58 -9.52
CA GLU A 123 19.42 6.80 -9.84
C GLU A 123 19.98 7.08 -11.23
N ASN A 124 19.20 7.72 -12.12
CA ASN A 124 19.56 7.95 -13.51
C ASN A 124 19.41 9.43 -13.89
N ALA A 125 20.42 10.00 -14.54
CA ALA A 125 20.39 11.41 -14.95
C ALA A 125 19.30 11.72 -15.99
N LEU A 126 18.95 10.74 -16.84
CA LEU A 126 17.99 10.86 -17.93
C LEU A 126 17.33 9.49 -18.17
N VAL A 127 16.00 9.45 -18.31
CA VAL A 127 15.24 8.19 -18.50
C VAL A 127 14.25 8.30 -19.66
N GLY A 128 14.33 7.42 -20.65
CA GLY A 128 13.36 7.32 -21.75
C GLY A 128 12.03 6.71 -21.29
N LEU A 129 10.94 6.97 -22.02
CA LEU A 129 9.64 6.35 -21.71
C LEU A 129 9.70 4.83 -21.85
N ASP A 130 10.27 4.32 -22.93
CA ASP A 130 10.39 2.87 -23.18
C ASP A 130 11.24 2.18 -22.11
N ASP A 131 12.32 2.82 -21.67
CA ASP A 131 13.16 2.31 -20.58
C ASP A 131 12.36 2.23 -19.27
N MET A 132 11.59 3.27 -18.95
CA MET A 132 10.73 3.27 -17.77
C MET A 132 9.64 2.19 -17.86
N LEU A 133 8.97 2.06 -19.02
CA LEU A 133 7.96 1.02 -19.26
C LEU A 133 8.56 -0.37 -19.04
N ASN A 134 9.73 -0.65 -19.62
CA ASN A 134 10.44 -1.92 -19.47
C ASN A 134 10.75 -2.23 -17.99
N VAL A 135 11.24 -1.24 -17.24
CA VAL A 135 11.53 -1.43 -15.80
C VAL A 135 10.26 -1.69 -15.01
N VAL A 136 9.18 -0.94 -15.26
CA VAL A 136 7.90 -1.09 -14.55
C VAL A 136 7.27 -2.45 -14.87
N TYR A 137 7.17 -2.84 -16.15
CA TYR A 137 6.55 -4.10 -16.56
C TYR A 137 7.32 -5.33 -16.06
N LYS A 138 8.65 -5.23 -15.96
CA LYS A 138 9.46 -6.29 -15.35
C LYS A 138 9.20 -6.45 -13.85
N ASN A 139 8.94 -5.35 -13.13
CA ASN A 139 8.68 -5.38 -11.69
C ASN A 139 7.23 -5.69 -11.34
N PHE A 140 6.30 -5.39 -12.25
CA PHE A 140 4.86 -5.61 -12.06
C PHE A 140 4.26 -6.39 -13.24
N PRO A 141 4.56 -7.69 -13.39
CA PRO A 141 4.07 -8.48 -14.51
C PRO A 141 2.60 -8.88 -14.38
N ASN A 142 2.00 -9.36 -15.48
CA ASN A 142 0.67 -9.96 -15.54
C ASN A 142 -0.43 -9.00 -15.05
N GLY A 143 -1.34 -9.46 -14.18
CA GLY A 143 -2.44 -8.65 -13.62
C GLY A 143 -2.00 -7.44 -12.77
N LEU A 144 -0.68 -7.29 -12.53
CA LEU A 144 -0.10 -6.10 -11.89
C LEU A 144 0.44 -5.08 -12.91
N THR A 145 0.41 -5.37 -14.21
CA THR A 145 0.94 -4.47 -15.24
C THR A 145 0.11 -3.19 -15.28
N PRO A 146 0.67 -2.02 -14.93
CA PRO A 146 -0.06 -0.76 -15.05
C PRO A 146 -0.10 -0.33 -16.52
N ASP A 147 -1.11 0.48 -16.88
CA ASP A 147 -1.16 1.06 -18.21
C ASP A 147 -0.12 2.18 -18.40
N GLU A 148 0.25 2.46 -19.65
CA GLU A 148 1.21 3.51 -19.99
C GLU A 148 0.80 4.89 -19.43
N SER A 149 -0.50 5.19 -19.43
CA SER A 149 -0.99 6.49 -18.96
C SER A 149 -0.77 6.68 -17.45
N SER A 150 -0.89 5.60 -16.66
CA SER A 150 -0.59 5.58 -15.22
C SER A 150 0.90 5.83 -14.96
N ILE A 151 1.78 5.19 -15.73
CA ILE A 151 3.25 5.42 -15.64
C ILE A 151 3.59 6.85 -16.04
N LEU A 152 2.97 7.39 -17.10
CA LEU A 152 3.14 8.78 -17.50
C LEU A 152 2.64 9.78 -16.45
N LYS A 153 1.53 9.49 -15.77
CA LYS A 153 1.07 10.29 -14.62
C LYS A 153 2.11 10.27 -13.51
N SER A 154 2.68 9.11 -13.21
CA SER A 154 3.73 8.96 -12.20
C SER A 154 4.99 9.76 -12.56
N LEU A 155 5.49 9.65 -13.78
CA LEU A 155 6.63 10.44 -14.28
C LEU A 155 6.41 11.95 -14.11
N LYS A 156 5.22 12.45 -14.44
CA LYS A 156 4.86 13.87 -14.28
C LYS A 156 4.86 14.35 -12.83
N LYS A 157 4.68 13.47 -11.84
CA LYS A 157 4.75 13.84 -10.42
C LYS A 157 6.17 14.22 -10.00
N PHE A 158 7.18 13.54 -10.56
CA PHE A 158 8.55 13.56 -10.06
C PHE A 158 9.58 14.14 -11.03
N ALA A 159 9.25 14.27 -12.31
CA ALA A 159 10.20 14.65 -13.36
C ALA A 159 9.66 15.72 -14.30
N THR A 160 10.59 16.41 -14.97
CA THR A 160 10.30 17.31 -16.09
C THR A 160 10.68 16.62 -17.39
N LYS A 161 9.85 16.78 -18.42
CA LYS A 161 10.14 16.24 -19.76
C LYS A 161 11.21 17.08 -20.46
N SER A 162 12.26 16.42 -20.95
CA SER A 162 13.33 17.01 -21.75
C SER A 162 13.43 16.25 -23.08
N SER A 163 12.89 16.84 -24.15
CA SER A 163 12.73 16.16 -25.44
C SER A 163 11.99 14.82 -25.30
N ASN A 164 12.62 13.69 -25.65
CA ASN A 164 12.05 12.35 -25.57
C ASN A 164 12.32 11.62 -24.25
N ALA A 165 12.88 12.30 -23.25
CA ALA A 165 13.23 11.69 -21.97
C ALA A 165 12.75 12.52 -20.77
N TRP A 166 12.91 11.96 -19.58
CA TRP A 166 12.50 12.53 -18.31
C TRP A 166 13.72 12.73 -17.41
N VAL A 167 13.76 13.88 -16.74
CA VAL A 167 14.81 14.25 -15.79
C VAL A 167 14.17 14.47 -14.43
N TYR A 168 14.72 13.84 -13.39
CA TYR A 168 14.25 14.03 -12.02
C TYR A 168 14.19 15.51 -11.66
N ASN A 169 13.05 15.93 -11.14
CA ASN A 169 12.81 17.30 -10.70
C ASN A 169 12.76 17.33 -9.16
N PRO A 170 13.85 17.70 -8.47
CA PRO A 170 13.86 17.79 -7.01
C PRO A 170 12.95 18.89 -6.47
N ASN A 171 12.52 19.83 -7.33
CA ASN A 171 11.65 20.93 -6.94
C ASN A 171 10.16 20.61 -7.08
N ALA A 172 9.80 19.51 -7.72
CA ALA A 172 8.41 19.05 -7.80
C ALA A 172 7.87 18.76 -6.39
N LEU A 173 6.57 19.02 -6.18
CA LEU A 173 5.93 18.88 -4.86
C LEU A 173 6.11 17.46 -4.30
N GLU A 174 5.83 16.43 -5.10
CA GLU A 174 5.95 15.04 -4.66
C GLU A 174 7.40 14.62 -4.40
N SER A 175 8.36 15.13 -5.19
CA SER A 175 9.79 14.93 -4.94
C SER A 175 10.24 15.55 -3.61
N LYS A 176 9.76 16.76 -3.30
CA LYS A 176 10.02 17.43 -2.01
C LYS A 176 9.38 16.66 -0.86
N ASN A 177 8.15 16.20 -1.02
CA ASN A 177 7.44 15.41 -0.01
C ASN A 177 8.16 14.10 0.27
N ALA A 178 8.60 13.38 -0.76
CA ALA A 178 9.39 12.15 -0.59
C ALA A 178 10.73 12.43 0.11
N THR A 179 11.43 13.50 -0.28
CA THR A 179 12.71 13.88 0.35
C THR A 179 12.53 14.26 1.83
N LYS A 180 11.48 15.02 2.15
CA LYS A 180 11.13 15.35 3.54
C LYS A 180 10.78 14.11 4.35
N HIS A 181 9.99 13.20 3.79
CA HIS A 181 9.63 11.94 4.43
C HIS A 181 10.88 11.17 4.87
N THR A 182 11.82 10.95 3.94
CA THR A 182 13.12 10.32 4.22
C THR A 182 13.94 11.09 5.27
N LEU A 183 13.98 12.42 5.18
CA LEU A 183 14.71 13.27 6.12
C LEU A 183 14.21 13.09 7.56
N TYR A 184 12.89 13.13 7.78
CA TYR A 184 12.32 13.03 9.12
C TYR A 184 12.43 11.62 9.71
N ILE A 185 12.43 10.56 8.89
CA ILE A 185 12.81 9.21 9.35
C ILE A 185 14.25 9.23 9.90
N SER A 186 15.19 9.86 9.18
CA SER A 186 16.59 9.95 9.63
C SER A 186 16.74 10.72 10.94
N TYR A 187 15.93 11.77 11.15
CA TYR A 187 15.93 12.56 12.38
C TYR A 187 15.37 11.76 13.56
N LEU A 188 14.27 11.05 13.36
CA LEU A 188 13.71 10.16 14.38
C LEU A 188 14.72 9.06 14.74
N ALA A 189 15.40 8.45 13.77
CA ALA A 189 16.43 7.46 14.04
C ALA A 189 17.58 8.05 14.91
N LYS A 190 18.02 9.29 14.63
CA LYS A 190 19.01 9.99 15.46
C LYS A 190 18.48 10.26 16.87
N ILE A 191 17.21 10.65 17.00
CA ILE A 191 16.56 10.90 18.30
C ILE A 191 16.47 9.61 19.12
N GLY A 192 15.96 8.52 18.53
CA GLY A 192 15.83 7.24 19.24
C GLY A 192 17.17 6.69 19.72
N LYS A 193 18.24 6.82 18.92
CA LYS A 193 19.61 6.49 19.36
C LYS A 193 20.07 7.31 20.56
N LYS A 194 19.78 8.62 20.60
CA LYS A 194 20.09 9.48 21.77
C LYS A 194 19.33 9.06 23.02
N LEU A 195 18.13 8.52 22.85
CA LEU A 195 17.28 8.00 23.92
C LEU A 195 17.69 6.57 24.37
N GLY A 196 18.65 5.94 23.69
CA GLY A 196 19.13 4.59 24.01
C GLY A 196 18.22 3.47 23.49
N PHE A 197 17.48 3.73 22.41
CA PHE A 197 16.73 2.71 21.68
C PHE A 197 17.53 2.15 20.52
N ASP A 198 17.28 0.88 20.22
CA ASP A 198 17.52 0.30 18.92
C ASP A 198 16.47 0.79 17.92
N ILE A 199 16.90 0.97 16.68
CA ILE A 199 16.12 1.53 15.60
C ILE A 199 15.89 0.47 14.54
N PHE A 200 14.61 0.21 14.27
CA PHE A 200 14.16 -0.46 13.05
C PHE A 200 13.50 0.58 12.14
N ILE A 201 13.90 0.61 10.88
CA ILE A 201 13.27 1.42 9.84
C ILE A 201 12.50 0.48 8.93
N GLY A 202 11.28 0.85 8.53
CA GLY A 202 10.43 0.05 7.67
C GLY A 202 11.17 -0.44 6.42
N LYS A 203 10.97 -1.71 6.04
CA LYS A 203 11.74 -2.38 4.95
C LYS A 203 11.72 -1.59 3.64
N ARG A 204 10.61 -0.91 3.34
CA ARG A 204 10.46 -0.07 2.14
C ARG A 204 11.32 1.18 2.16
N GLU A 205 11.53 1.75 3.34
CA GLU A 205 12.19 3.03 3.53
C GLU A 205 13.72 2.85 3.58
N GLN A 206 14.21 1.68 3.99
CA GLN A 206 15.64 1.39 4.18
C GLN A 206 16.53 1.70 2.97
N ARG A 207 16.01 1.61 1.74
CA ARG A 207 16.76 1.87 0.51
C ARG A 207 16.86 3.36 0.14
N GLU A 208 16.01 4.21 0.72
CA GLU A 208 16.01 5.63 0.40
C GLU A 208 17.30 6.30 0.88
N ASN A 209 17.77 7.27 0.11
CA ASN A 209 19.01 7.99 0.38
C ASN A 209 18.75 9.38 0.93
N ILE A 210 19.50 9.77 1.95
CA ILE A 210 19.57 11.12 2.51
C ILE A 210 21.01 11.42 2.94
N ASP A 211 21.53 12.58 2.55
CA ASP A 211 22.91 13.01 2.84
C ASP A 211 23.98 11.97 2.45
N ASN A 212 23.87 11.37 1.26
CA ASN A 212 24.74 10.31 0.75
C ASN A 212 24.81 9.04 1.62
N LYS A 213 23.79 8.81 2.47
CA LYS A 213 23.63 7.59 3.25
C LYS A 213 22.27 6.97 2.98
N LYS A 214 22.20 5.65 3.07
CA LYS A 214 20.91 4.94 3.04
C LYS A 214 20.23 5.08 4.39
N LEU A 215 18.91 5.05 4.42
CA LEU A 215 18.17 4.97 5.68
C LEU A 215 18.54 3.71 6.49
N SER A 216 18.89 2.60 5.83
CA SER A 216 19.43 1.40 6.49
C SER A 216 20.64 1.69 7.39
N ASP A 217 21.46 2.70 7.06
CA ASP A 217 22.66 3.06 7.84
C ASP A 217 22.29 3.74 9.17
N TYR A 218 21.05 4.18 9.30
CA TYR A 218 20.50 4.75 10.54
C TYR A 218 19.81 3.69 11.41
N ALA A 219 19.53 2.49 10.90
CA ALA A 219 18.98 1.37 11.66
C ALA A 219 20.09 0.52 12.31
N ASN A 220 19.73 -0.25 13.34
CA ASN A 220 20.58 -1.30 13.91
C ASN A 220 19.80 -2.60 14.20
N ILE A 221 18.47 -2.58 14.04
CA ILE A 221 17.64 -3.77 13.93
C ILE A 221 17.10 -3.84 12.51
N PHE A 222 17.26 -5.01 11.89
CA PHE A 222 16.82 -5.25 10.51
C PHE A 222 15.71 -6.30 10.42
N GLU A 223 15.47 -7.06 11.49
CA GLU A 223 14.46 -8.10 11.56
C GLU A 223 13.66 -7.98 12.85
N LEU A 224 12.35 -8.27 12.79
CA LEU A 224 11.44 -8.23 13.94
C LEU A 224 11.11 -9.64 14.45
N SER A 225 12.12 -10.51 14.52
CA SER A 225 11.94 -11.93 14.86
C SER A 225 11.46 -12.19 16.29
N PHE A 226 11.52 -11.18 17.16
CA PHE A 226 10.95 -11.23 18.51
C PHE A 226 9.41 -11.16 18.52
N ILE A 227 8.80 -10.68 17.43
CA ILE A 227 7.36 -10.77 17.20
C ILE A 227 7.08 -12.17 16.64
N THR A 228 6.48 -13.04 17.45
CA THR A 228 6.23 -14.44 17.08
C THR A 228 5.07 -14.58 16.09
N ASP A 229 4.00 -13.81 16.28
CA ASP A 229 2.85 -13.76 15.37
C ASP A 229 3.26 -13.24 13.99
N ASP A 230 3.14 -14.09 12.97
CA ASP A 230 3.61 -13.76 11.62
C ASP A 230 2.80 -12.62 11.01
N PHE A 231 1.48 -12.59 11.21
CA PHE A 231 0.63 -11.52 10.67
C PHE A 231 1.04 -10.14 11.20
N THR A 232 1.23 -10.03 12.52
CA THR A 232 1.69 -8.82 13.19
C THR A 232 3.09 -8.45 12.72
N ARG A 233 4.01 -9.42 12.66
CA ARG A 233 5.38 -9.20 12.20
C ARG A 233 5.41 -8.66 10.78
N GLN A 234 4.70 -9.29 9.84
CA GLN A 234 4.66 -8.86 8.44
C GLN A 234 4.10 -7.46 8.27
N ARG A 235 3.12 -7.05 9.10
CA ARG A 235 2.59 -5.68 9.11
C ARG A 235 3.57 -4.68 9.72
N ALA A 236 4.21 -5.03 10.84
CA ALA A 236 5.18 -4.18 11.52
C ALA A 236 6.42 -3.86 10.68
N LEU A 237 6.80 -4.74 9.74
CA LEU A 237 7.91 -4.51 8.81
C LEU A 237 7.72 -3.26 7.93
N TYR A 238 6.49 -2.76 7.78
CA TYR A 238 6.14 -1.64 6.92
C TYR A 238 5.80 -0.35 7.66
N ILE A 239 5.91 -0.33 8.98
CA ILE A 239 5.85 0.89 9.79
C ILE A 239 7.15 1.66 9.55
N ASP A 240 7.03 2.97 9.29
CA ASP A 240 8.16 3.79 8.85
C ASP A 240 9.37 3.72 9.81
N ILE A 241 9.13 3.83 11.11
CA ILE A 241 10.18 3.66 12.12
C ILE A 241 9.63 3.15 13.46
N LEU A 242 10.37 2.23 14.07
CA LEU A 242 10.11 1.66 15.39
C LEU A 242 11.31 1.90 16.31
N PHE A 243 11.03 2.32 17.54
CA PHE A 243 12.02 2.33 18.61
C PHE A 243 11.86 1.09 19.47
N ILE A 244 12.94 0.34 19.61
CA ILE A 244 12.95 -0.98 20.23
C ILE A 244 13.96 -0.96 21.38
N LYS A 245 13.62 -1.65 22.46
CA LYS A 245 14.54 -1.91 23.56
C LYS A 245 14.21 -3.25 24.17
N ASP A 246 15.23 -4.02 24.51
CA ASP A 246 15.09 -5.34 25.13
C ASP A 246 14.10 -6.26 24.38
N LYS A 247 14.12 -6.19 23.04
CA LYS A 247 13.23 -6.92 22.12
C LYS A 247 11.74 -6.62 22.29
N SER A 248 11.41 -5.41 22.71
CA SER A 248 10.04 -4.89 22.78
C SER A 248 9.94 -3.56 22.02
N ILE A 249 8.82 -3.34 21.34
CA ILE A 249 8.54 -2.05 20.68
C ILE A 249 8.08 -1.06 21.75
N HIS A 250 8.77 0.08 21.84
CA HIS A 250 8.44 1.15 22.77
C HIS A 250 7.73 2.33 22.11
N TYR A 251 8.04 2.61 20.84
CA TYR A 251 7.37 3.66 20.07
C TYR A 251 7.26 3.25 18.61
N ALA A 252 6.16 3.66 17.98
CA ALA A 252 5.97 3.52 16.54
C ALA A 252 5.64 4.88 15.93
N PHE A 253 6.22 5.17 14.77
CA PHE A 253 6.00 6.44 14.08
C PHE A 253 5.66 6.20 12.62
N GLU A 254 4.74 7.02 12.11
CA GLU A 254 4.37 7.11 10.69
C GLU A 254 4.59 8.55 10.24
N ILE A 255 5.35 8.75 9.18
CA ILE A 255 5.65 10.09 8.65
C ILE A 255 4.65 10.35 7.52
N GLU A 256 3.78 11.34 7.69
CA GLU A 256 2.67 11.57 6.75
C GLU A 256 2.74 12.93 6.07
N ASN A 257 3.17 12.91 4.81
CA ASN A 257 3.18 14.08 3.93
C ASN A 257 1.96 14.16 3.00
N SER A 258 1.15 13.10 2.95
CA SER A 258 -0.01 12.99 2.07
C SER A 258 -1.33 12.91 2.85
N THR A 259 -2.45 13.11 2.16
CA THR A 259 -3.80 13.16 2.74
C THR A 259 -4.34 11.81 3.23
N ASN A 260 -3.69 10.69 2.90
CA ASN A 260 -4.20 9.35 3.22
C ASN A 260 -3.60 8.72 4.49
N ILE A 261 -3.87 9.37 5.64
CA ILE A 261 -3.42 8.93 6.97
C ILE A 261 -4.00 7.56 7.39
N ILE A 262 -5.13 7.14 6.79
CA ILE A 262 -5.86 5.91 7.17
C ILE A 262 -5.01 4.65 6.97
N GLU A 263 -4.21 4.60 5.90
CA GLU A 263 -3.33 3.45 5.63
C GLU A 263 -2.27 3.28 6.73
N ALA A 264 -1.66 4.38 7.19
CA ALA A 264 -0.71 4.39 8.30
C ALA A 264 -1.36 3.91 9.62
N LEU A 265 -2.57 4.38 9.92
CA LEU A 265 -3.31 3.92 11.10
C LEU A 265 -3.56 2.41 11.08
N HIS A 266 -3.86 1.85 9.92
CA HIS A 266 -4.12 0.42 9.75
C HIS A 266 -2.87 -0.44 9.86
N ARG A 267 -1.72 0.00 9.37
CA ARG A 267 -0.46 -0.77 9.52
C ARG A 267 -0.09 -0.97 10.98
N ASN A 268 -0.35 0.02 11.82
CA ASN A 268 0.03 0.01 13.23
C ASN A 268 -1.03 -0.57 14.16
N SER A 269 -2.26 -0.83 13.68
CA SER A 269 -3.34 -1.35 14.53
C SER A 269 -3.14 -2.80 14.99
N VAL A 270 -2.15 -3.50 14.40
CA VAL A 270 -1.72 -4.83 14.83
C VAL A 270 -0.84 -4.80 16.09
N LEU A 271 -0.23 -3.64 16.39
CA LEU A 271 0.60 -3.48 17.57
C LEU A 271 -0.29 -3.34 18.82
N GLU A 272 0.25 -3.68 19.98
CA GLU A 272 -0.44 -3.50 21.25
C GLU A 272 -0.92 -2.05 21.43
N SER A 273 -2.13 -1.88 21.95
CA SER A 273 -2.75 -0.56 22.12
C SER A 273 -2.01 0.32 23.13
N SER A 274 -1.25 -0.27 24.05
CA SER A 274 -0.41 0.38 25.05
C SER A 274 0.83 1.05 24.46
N ILE A 275 1.31 0.60 23.29
CA ILE A 275 2.48 1.18 22.62
C ILE A 275 2.10 2.58 22.10
N PRO A 276 2.78 3.66 22.54
CA PRO A 276 2.56 5.00 22.00
C PRO A 276 2.86 5.06 20.49
N LYS A 277 1.95 5.66 19.74
CA LYS A 277 2.03 5.79 18.28
C LYS A 277 1.99 7.26 17.90
N PHE A 278 2.88 7.67 17.01
CA PHE A 278 3.00 9.05 16.58
C PHE A 278 2.78 9.20 15.08
N ILE A 279 1.88 10.10 14.70
CA ILE A 279 1.82 10.63 13.34
C ILE A 279 2.74 11.85 13.28
N VAL A 280 3.72 11.82 12.40
CA VAL A 280 4.68 12.91 12.25
C VAL A 280 4.38 13.66 10.96
N ILE A 281 3.90 14.90 11.09
CA ILE A 281 3.35 15.67 9.97
C ILE A 281 4.04 17.01 9.76
N PRO A 282 4.00 17.56 8.53
CA PRO A 282 4.30 18.96 8.27
C PRO A 282 3.43 19.91 9.12
N ASN A 283 4.00 21.05 9.49
CA ASN A 283 3.31 22.08 10.29
C ASN A 283 2.01 22.59 9.64
N ASP A 284 2.00 22.76 8.32
CA ASP A 284 0.85 23.25 7.54
C ASP A 284 -0.31 22.24 7.44
N ARG A 285 -0.13 21.02 7.97
CA ARG A 285 -1.14 19.96 7.96
C ARG A 285 -1.78 19.70 9.33
N GLU A 286 -1.42 20.47 10.36
CA GLU A 286 -1.96 20.31 11.71
C GLU A 286 -3.48 20.50 11.73
N GLU A 287 -3.99 21.57 11.10
CA GLU A 287 -5.44 21.83 11.00
C GLU A 287 -6.17 20.72 10.22
N GLU A 288 -5.56 20.20 9.15
CA GLU A 288 -6.12 19.10 8.36
C GLU A 288 -6.26 17.83 9.21
N LEU A 289 -5.23 17.47 9.98
CA LEU A 289 -5.24 16.30 10.85
C LEU A 289 -6.32 16.41 11.94
N LEU A 290 -6.35 17.55 12.65
CA LEU A 290 -7.30 17.79 13.74
C LEU A 290 -8.74 17.97 13.25
N GLY A 291 -8.91 18.37 11.98
CA GLY A 291 -10.21 18.51 11.34
C GLY A 291 -10.87 17.19 10.93
N LYS A 292 -10.15 16.06 10.95
CA LYS A 292 -10.69 14.74 10.57
C LYS A 292 -11.71 14.23 11.59
N LYS A 293 -12.93 13.96 11.11
CA LYS A 293 -14.09 13.54 11.92
C LYS A 293 -14.69 12.21 11.49
N GLU A 294 -14.10 11.57 10.49
CA GLU A 294 -14.55 10.28 10.00
C GLU A 294 -14.57 9.26 11.16
N PRO A 295 -15.68 8.54 11.41
CA PRO A 295 -15.81 7.67 12.58
C PRO A 295 -14.67 6.66 12.72
N LEU A 296 -14.27 6.02 11.62
CA LEU A 296 -13.17 5.05 11.60
C LEU A 296 -11.82 5.66 11.98
N PHE A 297 -11.59 6.93 11.63
CA PHE A 297 -10.38 7.66 12.02
C PHE A 297 -10.39 7.87 13.54
N VAL A 298 -11.46 8.51 14.05
CA VAL A 298 -11.60 8.86 15.48
C VAL A 298 -11.53 7.62 16.38
N GLU A 299 -12.21 6.54 16.01
CA GLU A 299 -12.16 5.27 16.73
C GLU A 299 -10.75 4.69 16.74
N SER A 300 -10.03 4.74 15.62
CA SER A 300 -8.65 4.24 15.53
C SER A 300 -7.69 5.04 16.38
N ILE A 301 -7.81 6.37 16.41
CA ILE A 301 -7.00 7.25 17.26
C ILE A 301 -7.20 6.89 18.73
N LYS A 302 -8.46 6.83 19.20
CA LYS A 302 -8.79 6.55 20.60
C LYS A 302 -8.36 5.15 21.03
N LYS A 303 -8.61 4.14 20.20
CA LYS A 303 -8.31 2.74 20.54
C LYS A 303 -6.81 2.46 20.68
N ASN A 304 -5.97 3.19 19.94
CA ASN A 304 -4.55 2.85 19.80
C ASN A 304 -3.60 3.92 20.35
N HIS A 305 -4.10 4.88 21.13
CA HIS A 305 -3.33 5.97 21.76
C HIS A 305 -2.43 6.71 20.77
N TRP A 306 -3.02 7.16 19.66
CA TRP A 306 -2.30 7.97 18.69
C TRP A 306 -2.15 9.41 19.17
N GLN A 307 -0.92 9.88 19.07
CA GLN A 307 -0.53 11.27 19.24
C GLN A 307 0.12 11.76 17.95
N TYR A 308 0.43 13.05 17.87
CA TYR A 308 1.16 13.60 16.74
C TYR A 308 2.32 14.50 17.17
N LEU A 309 3.27 14.63 16.26
CA LEU A 309 4.41 15.54 16.34
C LEU A 309 4.50 16.33 15.05
N LEU A 310 4.80 17.63 15.14
CA LEU A 310 5.09 18.41 13.95
C LEU A 310 6.55 18.25 13.56
N TYR A 311 6.82 18.50 12.28
CA TYR A 311 8.18 18.63 11.75
C TYR A 311 9.03 19.62 12.57
N SER A 312 8.46 20.76 12.94
CA SER A 312 9.14 21.71 13.83
C SER A 312 9.49 21.15 15.22
N ASP A 313 8.73 20.18 15.72
CA ASP A 313 8.99 19.55 17.02
C ASP A 313 10.16 18.57 16.89
N ILE A 314 10.19 17.78 15.82
CA ILE A 314 11.32 16.91 15.50
C ILE A 314 12.60 17.73 15.28
N ASP A 315 12.51 18.88 14.61
CA ASP A 315 13.66 19.78 14.39
C ASP A 315 14.25 20.31 15.69
N LYS A 316 13.43 20.53 16.73
CA LYS A 316 13.90 20.90 18.07
C LYS A 316 14.53 19.69 18.77
N LEU A 317 13.85 18.55 18.74
CA LEU A 317 14.26 17.31 19.40
C LEU A 317 15.60 16.78 18.88
N VAL A 318 15.83 16.84 17.56
CA VAL A 318 17.08 16.33 16.97
C VAL A 318 18.30 17.17 17.39
N LYS A 319 18.11 18.45 17.74
CA LYS A 319 19.19 19.37 18.14
C LYS A 319 19.60 19.24 19.60
N VAL A 320 18.71 18.80 20.49
CA VAL A 320 19.03 18.68 21.92
C VAL A 320 19.83 17.41 22.24
N LYS A 321 20.61 17.45 23.33
CA LYS A 321 21.42 16.31 23.80
C LYS A 321 20.57 15.20 24.42
N TYR A 322 19.54 15.59 25.19
CA TYR A 322 18.63 14.68 25.89
C TYR A 322 17.18 14.98 25.46
N PRO A 323 16.74 14.49 24.29
CA PRO A 323 15.38 14.71 23.82
C PRO A 323 14.35 14.07 24.77
N ARG A 324 13.12 14.58 24.74
CA ARG A 324 11.95 14.01 25.44
C ARG A 324 10.75 14.11 24.51
N LEU A 325 10.30 12.97 23.98
CA LEU A 325 9.22 12.95 22.98
C LEU A 325 7.92 13.47 23.58
N GLU A 326 7.65 13.08 24.82
CA GLU A 326 6.44 13.37 25.59
C GLU A 326 6.24 14.87 25.81
N GLN A 327 7.32 15.67 25.77
CA GLN A 327 7.24 17.12 25.89
C GLN A 327 6.51 17.78 24.71
N PHE A 328 6.58 17.18 23.53
CA PHE A 328 6.00 17.70 22.30
C PHE A 328 4.84 16.85 21.80
N ALA A 329 4.58 15.70 22.42
CA ALA A 329 3.47 14.82 22.11
C ALA A 329 2.14 15.56 22.30
N LYS A 330 1.34 15.60 21.24
CA LYS A 330 0.02 16.25 21.26
C LYS A 330 -1.05 15.21 20.96
N ASP A 331 -2.18 15.33 21.65
CA ASP A 331 -3.34 14.47 21.42
C ASP A 331 -4.11 14.93 20.17
N ILE A 332 -4.65 13.97 19.42
CA ILE A 332 -5.40 14.23 18.18
C ILE A 332 -6.89 14.44 18.47
N VAL A 333 -7.44 13.82 19.52
CA VAL A 333 -8.88 13.83 19.88
C VAL A 333 -9.07 14.04 21.38
#